data_AF-A0A0D2DAK2-F1
#
_entry.id   AF-A0A0D2DAK2-F1
#
_cell.length_a   1.000
_cell.length_b   1.000
_cell.length_c   1.000
_cell.angle_alpha   90.00
_cell.angle_beta   90.00
_cell.angle_gamma   90.00
#
_symmetry.space_group_name_H-M   'P 1'
#
loop_
_entity.id
_entity.type
_entity.pdbx_description
1 polymer ?
#
loop_
_entity_poly.entity_id
_entity_poly.type
_entity_poly.pdbx_seq_one_letter_code
_entity_poly.pdbx_strand_id
1 'polypeptide(L)'
;MIEVANSQKVIDLRRIAQDYTLGSDIKIRVVIGIDLEYKKHKRTTLTVWRANDEAWAVEPTILDQSFRLDDGQPVNDTTLGIRLRLAEFGDSTQDNGIEGEIFVSYKELYECLQEPEDCIESEKLEARERHQNNFTEADEAVYTEA
;
A
#
# COMPACT_ATOMS: atom_id res chain seq x y z
N MET A 1 -13.20 -0.34 13.05
CA MET A 1 -12.37 0.88 12.92
C MET A 1 -11.22 0.54 12.00
N ILE A 2 -10.92 1.37 10.98
CA ILE A 2 -9.76 1.19 10.10
C ILE A 2 -8.76 2.28 10.46
N GLU A 3 -7.52 1.89 10.73
CA GLU A 3 -6.41 2.82 11.00
C GLU A 3 -5.30 2.59 9.99
N VAL A 4 -4.68 3.67 9.52
CA VAL A 4 -3.61 3.65 8.52
C VAL A 4 -2.39 4.32 9.11
N ALA A 5 -1.28 3.59 9.19
CA ALA A 5 -0.01 4.09 9.68
C ALA A 5 1.05 4.00 8.56
N ASN A 6 1.84 5.05 8.39
CA ASN A 6 2.95 5.07 7.44
C ASN A 6 4.28 4.97 8.21
N SER A 7 5.02 3.88 8.04
CA SER A 7 6.37 3.73 8.59
C SER A 7 7.41 3.90 7.48
N GLN A 8 8.27 4.92 7.59
CA GLN A 8 9.38 5.14 6.64
C GLN A 8 10.51 4.10 6.74
N LYS A 9 10.42 3.13 7.66
CA LYS A 9 11.40 2.04 7.84
C LYS A 9 10.68 0.69 7.86
N VAL A 10 11.10 -0.21 6.95
CA VAL A 10 10.67 -1.62 6.84
C VAL A 10 10.80 -2.39 8.16
N ILE A 11 11.76 -1.99 8.99
CA ILE A 11 12.31 -2.79 10.10
C ILE A 11 11.35 -2.94 11.30
N ASP A 12 10.08 -2.55 11.22
CA ASP A 12 9.17 -3.04 12.27
C ASP A 12 7.68 -3.18 11.98
N LEU A 13 7.29 -3.55 10.75
CA LEU A 13 5.86 -3.82 10.48
C LEU A 13 5.28 -4.90 11.42
N ARG A 14 6.09 -5.90 11.81
CA ARG A 14 5.68 -6.92 12.78
C ARG A 14 5.46 -6.35 14.19
N ARG A 15 6.41 -5.59 14.75
CA ARG A 15 6.18 -4.97 16.08
C ARG A 15 5.02 -4.01 16.03
N ILE A 16 4.89 -3.21 14.97
CA ILE A 16 3.74 -2.31 14.81
C ILE A 16 2.43 -3.10 14.83
N ALA A 17 2.34 -4.22 14.10
CA ALA A 17 1.16 -5.09 14.15
C ALA A 17 0.90 -5.64 15.56
N GLN A 18 1.94 -6.04 16.28
CA GLN A 18 1.83 -6.49 17.67
C GLN A 18 1.37 -5.36 18.61
N ASP A 19 1.95 -4.18 18.50
CA ASP A 19 1.63 -3.01 19.32
C ASP A 19 0.17 -2.59 19.10
N TYR A 20 -0.30 -2.56 17.85
CA TYR A 20 -1.69 -2.25 17.53
C TYR A 20 -2.66 -3.32 18.06
N THR A 21 -2.40 -4.60 17.79
CA THR A 21 -3.33 -5.66 18.19
C THR A 21 -3.33 -5.88 19.69
N LEU A 22 -2.15 -6.06 20.32
CA LEU A 22 -2.05 -6.33 21.76
C LEU A 22 -2.32 -5.07 22.60
N GLY A 23 -1.84 -3.91 22.15
CA GLY A 23 -2.05 -2.63 22.86
C GLY A 23 -3.49 -2.13 22.79
N SER A 24 -4.32 -2.69 21.91
CA SER A 24 -5.76 -2.41 21.84
C SER A 24 -6.63 -3.43 22.58
N ASP A 25 -6.04 -4.31 23.39
CA ASP A 25 -6.73 -5.46 24.00
C ASP A 25 -7.43 -6.35 22.95
N ILE A 26 -6.78 -6.57 21.80
CA ILE A 26 -7.29 -7.39 20.69
C ILE A 26 -8.55 -6.80 20.01
N LYS A 27 -8.87 -5.52 20.25
CA LYS A 27 -9.94 -4.83 19.51
C LYS A 27 -9.57 -4.60 18.05
N ILE A 28 -8.28 -4.49 17.73
CA ILE A 28 -7.78 -4.48 16.35
C ILE A 28 -7.47 -5.93 15.93
N ARG A 29 -8.39 -6.51 15.16
CA ARG A 29 -8.38 -7.94 14.76
C ARG A 29 -7.46 -8.26 13.60
N VAL A 30 -7.24 -7.29 12.71
CA VAL A 30 -6.45 -7.47 11.49
C VAL A 30 -5.57 -6.24 11.30
N VAL A 31 -4.28 -6.45 11.02
CA VAL A 31 -3.34 -5.41 10.63
C VAL A 31 -2.76 -5.77 9.26
N ILE A 32 -2.75 -4.80 8.36
CA ILE A 32 -2.24 -4.95 7.00
C ILE A 32 -1.01 -4.06 6.88
N GLY A 33 0.16 -4.66 6.65
CA GLY A 33 1.39 -3.95 6.35
C GLY A 33 1.69 -4.02 4.86
N ILE A 34 1.98 -2.87 4.27
CA ILE A 34 2.41 -2.74 2.88
C ILE A 34 3.83 -2.18 2.90
N ASP A 35 4.77 -2.90 2.30
CA ASP A 35 6.15 -2.44 2.12
C ASP A 35 6.36 -2.00 0.66
N LEU A 36 6.59 -0.70 0.49
CA LEU A 36 6.79 -0.04 -0.80
C LEU A 36 8.28 0.24 -1.02
N GLU A 37 8.96 -0.58 -1.82
CA GLU A 37 10.38 -0.41 -2.10
C GLU A 37 10.59 0.51 -3.32
N TYR A 38 10.52 1.83 -3.16
CA TYR A 38 10.74 2.78 -4.27
C TYR A 38 12.20 3.21 -4.50
N LYS A 39 13.15 2.78 -3.65
CA LYS A 39 14.54 3.30 -3.70
C LYS A 39 15.37 2.72 -4.85
N LYS A 40 15.07 1.48 -5.27
CA LYS A 40 15.85 0.73 -6.26
C LYS A 40 14.97 0.05 -7.29
N HIS A 41 13.83 -0.46 -6.85
CA HIS A 41 12.88 -1.20 -7.66
C HIS A 41 11.50 -0.56 -7.51
N LYS A 42 10.47 -1.22 -8.03
CA LYS A 42 9.08 -0.88 -7.74
C LYS A 42 8.38 -2.01 -6.96
N ARG A 43 9.14 -2.93 -6.37
CA ARG A 43 8.53 -4.05 -5.65
C ARG A 43 7.66 -3.55 -4.51
N THR A 44 6.49 -4.16 -4.41
CA THR A 44 5.59 -3.94 -3.29
C THR A 44 5.13 -5.26 -2.73
N THR A 45 5.33 -5.45 -1.42
CA THR A 45 4.89 -6.63 -0.69
C THR A 45 3.83 -6.27 0.35
N LEU A 46 3.08 -7.30 0.73
CA LEU A 46 1.99 -7.24 1.67
C LEU A 46 2.19 -8.32 2.75
N THR A 47 1.95 -7.94 3.99
CA THR A 47 1.83 -8.88 5.12
C THR A 47 0.53 -8.59 5.86
N VAL A 48 -0.24 -9.64 6.17
CA VAL A 48 -1.51 -9.54 6.90
C VAL A 48 -1.40 -10.30 8.20
N TRP A 49 -1.46 -9.60 9.32
CA TRP A 49 -1.50 -10.17 10.65
C TRP A 49 -2.93 -10.24 11.17
N ARG A 50 -3.26 -11.33 11.86
CA ARG A 50 -4.53 -11.51 12.54
C ARG A 50 -4.32 -11.78 14.02
N ALA A 51 -5.24 -11.27 14.82
CA ALA A 51 -5.30 -11.58 16.23
C ALA A 51 -5.77 -13.02 16.45
N ASN A 52 -5.15 -13.67 17.42
CA ASN A 52 -5.57 -14.96 17.97
C ASN A 52 -5.94 -14.73 19.43
N ASP A 53 -7.24 -14.63 19.70
CA ASP A 53 -7.78 -14.32 21.03
C ASP A 53 -7.42 -15.40 22.05
N GLU A 54 -7.47 -16.67 21.63
CA GLU A 54 -7.22 -17.82 22.51
C GLU A 54 -5.76 -17.87 22.97
N ALA A 55 -4.83 -17.61 22.04
CA ALA A 55 -3.40 -17.60 22.33
C ALA A 55 -2.87 -16.24 22.80
N TRP A 56 -3.73 -15.21 22.83
CA TRP A 56 -3.35 -13.80 23.02
C TRP A 56 -2.16 -13.41 22.15
N ALA A 57 -2.23 -13.73 20.86
CA ALA A 57 -1.12 -13.65 19.92
C ALA A 57 -1.49 -12.93 18.62
N VAL A 58 -0.46 -12.61 17.82
CA VAL A 58 -0.58 -11.97 16.51
C VAL A 58 0.16 -12.81 15.49
N GLU A 59 -0.55 -13.32 14.50
CA GLU A 59 -0.05 -14.31 13.55
C GLU A 59 -0.15 -13.80 12.11
N PRO A 60 0.92 -13.92 11.30
CA PRO A 60 0.84 -13.60 9.89
C PRO A 60 0.05 -14.69 9.15
N THR A 61 -0.95 -14.28 8.42
CA THR A 61 -1.77 -15.13 7.53
C THR A 61 -1.42 -14.94 6.06
N ILE A 62 -0.84 -13.79 5.74
CA ILE A 62 -0.10 -13.52 4.50
C ILE A 62 1.24 -12.96 4.95
N LEU A 63 2.35 -13.44 4.38
CA LEU A 63 3.70 -12.99 4.75
C LEU A 63 4.49 -12.59 3.50
N ASP A 64 4.89 -11.32 3.45
CA ASP A 64 5.75 -10.70 2.45
C ASP A 64 5.39 -11.06 1.00
N GLN A 65 4.08 -11.16 0.73
CA GLN A 65 3.59 -11.57 -0.57
C GLN A 65 3.57 -10.37 -1.51
N SER A 66 4.29 -10.49 -2.64
CA SER A 66 4.33 -9.44 -3.65
C SER A 66 3.00 -9.31 -4.39
N PHE A 67 2.53 -8.08 -4.57
CA PHE A 67 1.48 -7.76 -5.55
C PHE A 67 2.00 -6.88 -6.70
N ARG A 68 3.20 -6.31 -6.54
CA ARG A 68 3.97 -5.66 -7.60
C ARG A 68 5.42 -6.18 -7.58
N LEU A 69 5.91 -6.61 -8.74
CA LEU A 69 7.24 -7.21 -8.91
C LEU A 69 8.34 -6.14 -8.95
N ASP A 70 9.61 -6.57 -8.96
CA ASP A 70 10.77 -5.68 -8.97
C ASP A 70 10.80 -4.74 -10.19
N ASP A 71 10.33 -5.23 -11.34
CA ASP A 71 10.20 -4.48 -12.59
C ASP A 71 8.99 -3.53 -12.63
N GLY A 72 8.20 -3.50 -11.56
CA GLY A 72 7.00 -2.70 -11.43
C GLY A 72 5.76 -3.30 -12.08
N GLN A 73 5.81 -4.51 -12.64
CA GLN A 73 4.63 -5.17 -13.19
C GLN A 73 3.75 -5.78 -12.09
N PRO A 74 2.43 -5.86 -12.29
CA PRO A 74 1.54 -6.54 -11.36
C PRO A 74 1.77 -8.05 -11.36
N VAL A 75 1.40 -8.70 -10.24
CA VAL A 75 1.31 -10.17 -10.20
C VAL A 75 0.06 -10.64 -10.96
N ASN A 76 0.25 -11.54 -11.92
CA ASN A 76 -0.81 -12.08 -12.78
C ASN A 76 -1.52 -13.29 -12.15
N ASP A 77 -2.07 -13.12 -10.94
CA ASP A 77 -2.93 -14.10 -10.30
C ASP A 77 -4.14 -13.40 -9.68
N THR A 78 -5.31 -13.66 -10.27
CA THR A 78 -6.58 -13.03 -9.87
C THR A 78 -7.19 -13.64 -8.62
N THR A 79 -6.65 -14.77 -8.13
CA THR A 79 -7.12 -15.43 -6.91
C THR A 79 -6.45 -14.87 -5.66
N LEU A 80 -5.34 -14.14 -5.83
CA LEU A 80 -4.60 -13.47 -4.77
C LEU A 80 -5.19 -12.12 -4.42
N GLY A 81 -5.19 -11.82 -3.13
CA GLY A 81 -5.78 -10.62 -2.59
C GLY A 81 -5.91 -10.66 -1.07
N ILE A 82 -6.37 -9.55 -0.53
CA ILE A 82 -6.72 -9.42 0.88
C ILE A 82 -8.19 -9.86 1.02
N ARG A 83 -8.43 -10.84 1.88
CA ARG A 83 -9.78 -11.23 2.30
C ARG A 83 -9.99 -10.74 3.72
N LEU A 84 -11.01 -9.92 3.95
CA LEU A 84 -11.40 -9.43 5.28
C LEU A 84 -12.81 -9.95 5.58
N ARG A 85 -12.96 -10.69 6.67
CA ARG A 85 -14.28 -11.19 7.08
C ARG A 85 -15.01 -10.08 7.81
N LEU A 86 -16.30 -9.91 7.56
CA LEU A 86 -17.07 -8.87 8.25
C LEU A 86 -17.12 -9.07 9.77
N ALA A 87 -17.04 -10.33 10.22
CA ALA A 87 -16.88 -10.67 11.64
C ALA A 87 -15.63 -10.04 12.30
N GLU A 88 -14.58 -9.74 11.53
CA GLU A 88 -13.35 -9.12 12.03
C GLU A 88 -13.54 -7.62 12.36
N PHE A 89 -14.69 -7.03 12.00
CA PHE A 89 -15.05 -5.64 12.31
C PHE A 89 -16.05 -5.53 13.48
N GLY A 90 -16.61 -6.66 13.94
CA GLY A 90 -17.57 -6.71 15.04
C GLY A 90 -16.90 -6.71 16.42
N ASP A 91 -17.68 -6.42 17.46
CA ASP A 91 -17.26 -6.64 18.84
C ASP A 91 -17.17 -8.15 19.10
N SER A 92 -16.01 -8.62 19.57
CA SER A 92 -15.70 -10.03 19.79
C SER A 92 -16.56 -10.70 20.85
N THR A 93 -17.33 -9.93 21.61
CA THR A 93 -18.23 -10.42 22.67
C THR A 93 -19.59 -10.91 22.14
N GLN A 94 -19.89 -10.68 20.87
CA GLN A 94 -21.12 -11.13 20.23
C GLN A 94 -20.78 -11.77 18.89
N ASP A 95 -21.09 -13.06 18.74
CA ASP A 95 -21.21 -13.67 17.42
C ASP A 95 -22.42 -13.01 16.74
N ASN A 96 -22.15 -11.96 15.98
CA ASN A 96 -23.19 -11.12 15.39
C ASN A 96 -23.86 -11.79 14.19
N GLY A 97 -23.44 -13.01 13.80
CA GLY A 97 -23.95 -13.72 12.63
C GLY A 97 -23.71 -12.95 11.32
N ILE A 98 -22.75 -12.01 11.31
CA ILE A 98 -22.43 -11.22 10.12
C ILE A 98 -21.57 -12.08 9.20
N GLU A 99 -22.26 -12.75 8.29
CA GLU A 99 -21.63 -13.50 7.20
C GLU A 99 -21.27 -12.54 6.06
N GLY A 100 -20.06 -12.70 5.52
CA GLY A 100 -19.59 -11.93 4.37
C GLY A 100 -18.10 -11.69 4.41
N GLU A 101 -17.53 -11.49 3.23
CA GLU A 101 -16.14 -11.11 3.05
C GLU A 101 -16.02 -9.91 2.11
N ILE A 102 -15.03 -9.07 2.40
CA ILE A 102 -14.52 -8.08 1.48
C ILE A 102 -13.26 -8.69 0.87
N PHE A 103 -13.24 -8.79 -0.45
CA PHE A 103 -12.06 -9.21 -1.20
C PHE A 103 -11.51 -8.01 -1.97
N VAL A 104 -10.22 -7.72 -1.77
CA VAL A 104 -9.47 -6.74 -2.57
C VAL A 104 -8.35 -7.49 -3.26
N SER A 105 -8.44 -7.60 -4.58
CA SER A 105 -7.46 -8.31 -5.39
C SER A 105 -6.12 -7.57 -5.46
N TYR A 106 -5.06 -8.30 -5.78
CA TYR A 106 -3.75 -7.69 -6.02
C TYR A 106 -3.72 -6.74 -7.21
N LYS A 107 -4.59 -6.98 -8.20
CA LYS A 107 -4.78 -6.06 -9.31
C LYS A 107 -5.35 -4.72 -8.83
N GLU A 108 -6.39 -4.74 -8.01
CA GLU A 108 -6.96 -3.50 -7.45
C GLU A 108 -5.95 -2.75 -6.59
N LEU A 109 -5.18 -3.46 -5.74
CA LEU A 109 -4.11 -2.85 -4.95
C LEU A 109 -3.02 -2.21 -5.83
N TYR A 110 -2.66 -2.88 -6.93
CA TYR A 110 -1.72 -2.34 -7.91
C TYR A 110 -2.27 -1.07 -8.58
N GLU A 111 -3.53 -1.09 -9.02
CA GLU A 111 -4.20 0.06 -9.64
C GLU A 111 -4.23 1.27 -8.70
N CYS A 112 -4.48 1.06 -7.40
CA CYS A 112 -4.40 2.12 -6.38
C CYS A 112 -3.01 2.77 -6.26
N LEU A 113 -1.93 2.07 -6.63
CA LEU A 113 -0.58 2.64 -6.68
C LEU A 113 -0.29 3.31 -8.02
N GLN A 114 -0.81 2.74 -9.11
CA GLN A 114 -0.48 3.14 -10.47
C GLN A 114 -1.08 4.49 -10.84
N GLU A 115 -2.35 4.73 -10.52
CA GLU A 115 -3.04 5.99 -10.84
C GLU A 115 -2.32 7.26 -10.32
N PRO A 116 -1.94 7.35 -9.03
CA PRO A 116 -1.21 8.52 -8.53
C PRO A 116 0.21 8.61 -9.09
N GLU A 117 0.88 7.48 -9.36
CA GLU A 117 2.22 7.49 -9.95
C GLU A 117 2.23 8.04 -11.38
N ASP A 118 1.26 7.64 -12.20
CA ASP A 118 1.12 8.11 -13.57
C ASP A 118 0.81 9.61 -13.63
N CYS A 119 -0.02 10.11 -12.70
CA CYS A 119 -0.29 11.54 -12.55
C CYS A 119 0.98 12.33 -12.18
N ILE A 120 1.81 11.81 -11.28
CA ILE A 120 3.06 12.47 -10.87
C ILE A 120 4.06 12.50 -12.04
N GLU A 121 4.11 11.44 -12.85
CA GLU A 121 5.06 11.36 -13.95
C GLU A 121 4.65 12.26 -15.12
N SER A 122 3.36 12.40 -15.40
CA SER A 122 2.86 13.37 -16.40
C SER A 122 3.19 14.81 -16.00
N GLU A 123 2.95 15.18 -14.74
CA GLU A 123 3.28 16.53 -14.23
C GLU A 123 4.77 16.84 -14.33
N LYS A 124 5.64 15.86 -14.02
CA LYS A 124 7.10 16.00 -14.17
C LYS A 124 7.51 16.18 -15.62
N LEU A 125 6.87 15.46 -16.55
CA LEU A 125 7.15 15.57 -17.97
C LEU A 125 6.77 16.97 -18.47
N GLU A 126 5.58 17.45 -18.14
CA GLU A 126 5.14 18.81 -18.47
C GLU A 126 6.08 19.89 -17.89
N ALA A 127 6.51 19.72 -16.63
CA ALA A 127 7.43 20.66 -15.99
C ALA A 127 8.80 20.69 -16.68
N ARG A 128 9.29 19.55 -17.17
CA ARG A 128 10.53 19.44 -17.95
C ARG A 128 10.40 20.12 -19.31
N GLU A 129 9.30 19.88 -20.02
CA GLU A 129 9.02 20.51 -21.31
C GLU A 129 8.91 22.03 -21.20
N ARG A 130 8.23 22.55 -20.17
CA ARG A 130 8.18 24.00 -19.90
C ARG A 130 9.56 24.60 -19.64
N HIS A 131 10.41 23.91 -18.86
CA HIS A 131 11.78 24.37 -18.62
C HIS A 131 12.62 24.37 -19.90
N GLN A 132 12.47 23.35 -20.75
CA GLN A 132 13.18 23.24 -22.04
C GLN A 132 12.74 24.35 -23.00
N ASN A 133 11.43 24.60 -23.12
CA ASN A 133 10.89 25.62 -24.02
C ASN A 133 11.29 27.03 -23.57
N ASN A 134 11.20 27.33 -22.27
CA ASN A 134 11.64 28.63 -21.72
C ASN A 134 13.14 28.89 -21.94
N PHE A 135 13.98 27.85 -21.87
CA PHE A 135 15.41 27.98 -22.16
C PHE A 135 15.65 28.29 -23.64
N THR A 136 14.86 27.68 -24.53
CA THR A 136 15.02 27.82 -25.98
C THR A 136 14.52 29.19 -26.48
N GLU A 137 13.41 29.70 -25.93
CA GLU A 137 12.91 31.06 -26.21
C GLU A 137 13.85 32.16 -25.71
N ALA A 138 14.49 31.95 -24.55
CA ALA A 138 15.46 32.91 -24.02
C ALA A 138 16.72 33.02 -24.90
N ASP A 139 17.19 31.91 -25.47
CA ASP A 139 18.32 31.91 -26.40
C ASP A 139 17.95 32.58 -27.74
N GLU A 140 16.76 32.32 -28.32
CA GLU A 140 16.34 32.95 -29.58
C GLU A 140 16.11 34.48 -29.47
N ALA A 141 15.63 34.96 -28.32
CA ALA A 141 15.45 36.39 -28.06
C ALA A 141 16.80 37.15 -28.02
N VAL A 142 17.88 36.51 -27.56
CA VAL A 142 19.23 37.09 -27.52
C VAL A 142 19.83 37.25 -28.93
N TYR A 143 19.43 36.40 -29.89
CA TYR A 143 19.93 36.46 -31.27
C TYR A 143 19.15 37.40 -32.20
N THR A 144 17.99 37.91 -31.79
CA THR A 144 17.14 38.78 -32.61
C THR A 144 17.26 40.28 -32.30
N GLU A 145 18.02 40.66 -31.27
CA GLU A 145 18.30 42.08 -30.92
C GLU A 145 19.64 42.64 -31.48
N ALA A 146 20.25 42.01 -32.49
CA ALA A 146 21.53 42.44 -33.10
C ALA A 146 21.38 43.12 -34.47
#